data_AF-A0A0D0BT20-F1
#
_entry.id   AF-A0A0D0BT20-F1
#
_cell.length_a   1.000
_cell.length_b   1.000
_cell.length_c   1.000
_cell.angle_alpha   90.00
_cell.angle_beta   90.00
_cell.angle_gamma   90.00
#
_symmetry.space_group_name_H-M   'P 1'
#
loop_
_entity.id
_entity.type
_entity.pdbx_description
1 polymer ?
#
loop_
_entity_poly.entity_id
_entity_poly.type
_entity_poly.pdbx_seq_one_letter_code
_entity_poly.pdbx_strand_id
1 'polypeptide(L)'
;EIGAPLASLYLLDNPDHYTDHTFKHLPWRKFVNWVQADIDSLFSNEDGLADTESDNDDLLEIKRVRGKYIGLSPVVNYIHRPKEYETMCVYDWVRLHRRE
;
A
#
# COMPACT_ATOMS: atom_id res chain seq x y z
N GLU A 1 -6.42 -7.20 -19.40
CA GLU A 1 -5.82 -8.08 -20.43
C GLU A 1 -4.65 -8.81 -19.80
N ILE A 2 -4.48 -10.10 -20.09
CA ILE A 2 -3.25 -10.81 -19.76
C ILE A 2 -2.23 -10.40 -20.84
N GLY A 3 -1.08 -9.87 -20.45
CA GLY A 3 -0.05 -9.47 -21.40
C GLY A 3 0.41 -10.65 -22.26
N ALA A 4 0.74 -10.40 -23.53
CA ALA A 4 1.24 -11.40 -24.47
C ALA A 4 2.35 -12.33 -23.90
N PRO A 5 3.30 -11.85 -23.05
CA PRO A 5 4.29 -12.73 -22.43
C PRO A 5 3.66 -13.79 -21.51
N LEU A 6 2.69 -13.40 -20.68
CA LEU A 6 2.01 -14.33 -19.76
C LEU A 6 1.13 -15.32 -20.54
N ALA A 7 0.46 -14.89 -21.62
CA ALA A 7 -0.28 -15.80 -22.48
C ALA A 7 0.63 -16.84 -23.17
N SER A 8 1.81 -16.43 -23.64
CA SER A 8 2.78 -17.34 -24.25
C SER A 8 3.34 -18.38 -23.27
N LEU A 9 3.52 -18.02 -21.99
CA LEU A 9 3.92 -18.94 -20.91
C LEU A 9 2.90 -20.08 -20.72
N TYR A 10 1.60 -19.78 -20.77
CA TYR A 10 0.54 -20.79 -20.70
C TYR A 10 0.47 -21.68 -21.94
N LEU A 11 0.75 -21.13 -23.14
CA LEU A 11 0.72 -21.90 -24.38
C LEU A 11 1.93 -22.84 -24.54
N LEU A 12 3.07 -22.48 -23.94
CA LEU A 12 4.32 -23.24 -24.00
C LEU A 12 4.46 -24.30 -22.91
N ASP A 13 3.45 -24.44 -22.03
CA ASP A 13 3.44 -25.38 -20.89
C ASP A 13 4.71 -25.27 -20.02
N ASN A 14 5.18 -24.03 -19.82
CA ASN A 14 6.38 -23.79 -19.02
C ASN A 14 6.07 -24.02 -17.53
N PRO A 15 6.84 -24.84 -16.80
CA PRO A 15 6.57 -25.19 -15.40
C PRO A 15 6.71 -24.02 -14.41
N ASP A 16 7.15 -22.85 -14.89
CA ASP A 16 7.25 -21.61 -14.11
C ASP A 16 5.88 -20.94 -13.99
N HIS A 17 4.99 -21.65 -13.29
CA HIS A 17 3.71 -21.12 -12.86
C HIS A 17 3.84 -20.72 -11.38
N TYR A 18 3.82 -19.41 -11.09
CA TYR A 18 3.60 -18.91 -9.73
C TYR A 18 2.13 -19.13 -9.29
N THR A 19 1.59 -20.34 -9.51
CA THR A 19 0.24 -20.76 -9.11
C THR A 19 0.16 -21.20 -7.66
N ASP A 20 1.30 -21.52 -7.03
CA ASP A 20 1.37 -21.95 -5.63
C ASP A 20 1.35 -20.77 -4.63
N HIS A 21 1.44 -19.55 -5.13
CA HIS A 21 1.55 -18.35 -4.30
C HIS A 21 0.52 -17.29 -4.69
N THR A 22 -0.32 -16.92 -3.73
CA THR A 22 -1.24 -15.78 -3.87
C THR A 22 -0.59 -14.53 -3.31
N PHE A 23 -0.30 -13.55 -4.17
CA PHE A 23 0.16 -12.24 -3.71
C PHE A 23 -1.01 -11.42 -3.16
N LYS A 24 -0.86 -10.88 -1.95
CA LYS A 24 -1.82 -9.94 -1.39
C LYS A 24 -1.50 -8.54 -1.89
N HIS A 25 -2.52 -7.84 -2.40
CA HIS A 25 -2.39 -6.45 -2.80
C HIS A 25 -2.13 -5.58 -1.56
N LEU A 26 -0.91 -5.09 -1.43
CA LEU A 26 -0.47 -4.22 -0.35
C LEU A 26 0.12 -2.93 -0.94
N PRO A 27 -0.54 -1.76 -0.77
CA PRO A 27 0.00 -0.48 -1.22
C PRO A 27 1.12 0.00 -0.28
N TRP A 28 2.21 -0.75 -0.20
CA TRP A 28 3.34 -0.54 0.73
C TRP A 28 4.09 0.75 0.44
N ARG A 29 4.26 1.09 -0.85
CA ARG A 29 4.99 2.30 -1.29
C ARG A 29 4.46 3.56 -0.63
N LYS A 30 3.14 3.71 -0.53
CA LYS A 30 2.51 4.90 0.10
C LYS A 30 2.81 4.98 1.60
N PHE A 31 2.77 3.84 2.28
CA PHE A 31 3.07 3.76 3.71
C PHE A 31 4.55 4.09 3.97
N VAL A 32 5.47 3.51 3.20
CA VAL A 32 6.91 3.78 3.35
C VAL A 32 7.23 5.23 3.05
N ASN A 33 6.67 5.82 1.98
CA ASN A 33 6.88 7.22 1.67
C ASN A 33 6.36 8.14 2.79
N TRP A 34 5.22 7.80 3.39
CA TRP A 34 4.68 8.54 4.54
C TRP A 34 5.61 8.47 5.75
N VAL A 35 6.11 7.27 6.11
CA VAL A 35 7.07 7.09 7.21
C VAL A 35 8.39 7.82 6.92
N GLN A 36 8.87 7.75 5.68
CA GLN A 36 10.11 8.42 5.27
C GLN A 36 9.97 9.94 5.39
N ALA A 37 8.86 10.51 4.94
CA ALA A 37 8.59 11.94 5.09
C ALA A 37 8.50 12.37 6.56
N ASP A 38 7.88 11.54 7.42
CA ASP A 38 7.81 11.80 8.86
C ASP A 38 9.20 11.76 9.52
N ILE A 39 10.01 10.75 9.19
CA ILE A 39 11.41 10.62 9.60
C ILE A 39 12.22 11.83 9.13
N ASP A 40 12.16 12.17 7.85
CA ASP A 40 12.88 13.29 7.26
C ASP A 40 12.48 14.60 7.95
N SER A 41 11.20 14.79 8.29
CA SER A 41 10.74 15.96 9.05
C SER A 41 11.30 16.05 10.47
N LEU A 42 11.61 14.91 11.11
CA LEU A 42 12.21 14.86 12.44
C LEU A 42 13.73 15.14 12.40
N PHE A 43 14.39 14.80 11.29
CA PHE A 43 15.83 14.99 11.12
C PHE A 43 16.20 16.31 10.41
N SER A 44 15.28 16.88 9.64
CA SER A 44 15.43 18.18 8.97
C SER A 44 15.03 19.33 9.90
N ASN A 45 15.94 19.71 10.79
CA ASN A 45 16.00 21.11 11.20
C ASN A 45 16.75 21.87 10.09
N GLU A 46 16.07 22.82 9.44
CA GLU A 46 16.55 23.72 8.37
C GLU A 46 16.24 23.30 6.91
N ASP A 47 15.36 24.10 6.31
CA ASP A 47 15.14 24.43 4.90
C ASP A 47 15.59 23.43 3.83
N GLY A 48 14.60 22.76 3.24
CA GLY A 48 14.76 22.10 1.95
C GLY A 48 13.46 21.49 1.48
N LEU A 49 12.71 22.24 0.67
CA LEU A 49 11.59 21.73 -0.14
C LEU A 49 12.05 20.50 -0.92
N ALA A 50 11.80 19.30 -0.38
CA ALA A 50 11.91 18.07 -1.15
C ALA A 50 10.68 18.00 -2.04
N ASP A 51 10.90 18.19 -3.34
CA ASP A 51 9.92 18.02 -4.40
C ASP A 51 9.20 16.68 -4.21
N THR A 52 8.00 16.74 -3.64
CA THR A 52 7.08 15.63 -3.69
C THR A 52 6.48 15.70 -5.09
N GLU A 53 7.17 15.10 -6.06
CA GLU A 53 6.54 14.78 -7.34
C GLU A 53 5.27 14.02 -7.01
N SER A 54 4.14 14.72 -7.15
CA SER A 54 2.83 14.21 -6.85
C SER A 54 2.51 13.25 -7.98
N ASP A 55 2.99 12.03 -7.84
CA ASP A 55 2.44 10.87 -8.53
C ASP A 55 1.07 10.59 -7.87
N ASN A 56 0.16 11.53 -8.14
CA ASN A 56 -1.19 11.69 -7.62
C ASN A 56 -2.12 10.64 -8.25
N ASP A 57 -1.66 9.39 -8.34
CA ASP A 57 -2.54 8.22 -8.45
C ASP A 57 -2.99 7.81 -7.04
N ASP A 58 -3.53 8.81 -6.35
CA ASP A 58 -4.19 8.67 -5.08
C ASP A 58 -5.54 8.02 -5.31
N LEU A 59 -5.52 6.67 -5.35
CA LEU A 59 -6.67 5.84 -5.03
C LEU A 59 -7.13 6.22 -3.60
N LEU A 60 -7.93 7.29 -3.53
CA LEU A 60 -8.57 7.78 -2.33
C LEU A 60 -9.83 6.95 -2.13
N GLU A 61 -9.93 6.30 -0.98
CA GLU A 61 -11.20 5.75 -0.56
C GLU A 61 -12.11 6.93 -0.20
N ILE A 62 -13.15 7.16 -0.99
CA ILE A 62 -14.14 8.19 -0.70
C ILE A 62 -15.03 7.68 0.43
N LYS A 63 -14.88 8.27 1.62
CA LYS A 63 -15.74 7.96 2.77
C LYS A 63 -16.69 9.10 3.05
N ARG A 64 -17.95 8.77 3.34
CA ARG A 64 -18.95 9.74 3.80
C ARG A 64 -18.91 9.83 5.32
N VAL A 65 -18.45 10.97 5.84
CA VAL A 65 -18.41 11.24 7.29
C VAL A 65 -19.28 12.46 7.57
N ARG A 66 -20.31 12.31 8.41
CA ARG A 66 -21.23 13.39 8.83
C ARG A 66 -21.84 14.16 7.65
N GLY A 67 -22.14 13.48 6.55
CA GLY A 67 -22.75 14.07 5.36
C GLY A 67 -21.77 14.71 4.35
N LYS A 68 -20.47 14.78 4.67
CA LYS A 68 -19.42 15.27 3.75
C LYS A 68 -18.58 14.11 3.21
N TYR A 69 -18.17 14.20 1.95
CA TYR A 69 -17.24 13.24 1.33
C TYR A 69 -15.80 13.66 1.62
N ILE A 70 -14.99 12.71 2.07
CA ILE A 70 -13.56 12.90 2.37
C ILE A 70 -12.81 11.79 1.63
N GLY A 71 -11.78 12.16 0.87
CA GLY A 71 -10.83 11.20 0.33
C GLY A 71 -9.87 10.77 1.43
N LEU A 72 -9.81 9.47 1.72
CA LEU A 72 -8.83 8.91 2.66
C LEU A 72 -7.75 8.16 1.91
N SER A 73 -6.50 8.40 2.33
CA SER A 73 -5.36 7.62 1.86
C SER A 73 -5.41 6.21 2.46
N PRO A 74 -5.00 5.16 1.73
CA PRO A 74 -4.85 3.81 2.26
C PRO A 74 -3.94 3.73 3.50
N VAL A 75 -3.06 4.74 3.66
CA VAL A 75 -2.15 4.86 4.82
C VAL A 75 -2.92 4.95 6.14
N VAL A 76 -4.11 5.57 6.13
CA VAL A 76 -4.96 5.75 7.30
C VAL A 76 -5.37 4.41 7.92
N ASN A 77 -5.51 3.36 7.09
CA ASN A 77 -5.84 2.02 7.56
C ASN A 77 -4.71 1.39 8.40
N TYR A 78 -3.44 1.76 8.15
CA TYR A 78 -2.30 1.28 8.95
C TYR A 78 -2.14 2.08 10.26
N ILE A 79 -2.48 3.38 10.22
CA ILE A 79 -2.40 4.28 11.38
C ILE A 79 -3.49 3.94 12.40
N HIS A 80 -4.73 3.79 11.94
CA HIS A 80 -5.89 3.54 12.81
C HIS A 80 -6.22 2.05 12.97
N ARG A 81 -5.19 1.19 13.01
CA ARG A 81 -5.39 -0.24 13.23
C ARG A 81 -6.02 -0.52 14.60
N PRO A 82 -6.79 -1.61 14.74
CA PRO A 82 -7.36 -2.00 16.04
C PRO A 82 -6.26 -2.18 17.11
N LYS A 83 -6.58 -1.84 18.37
CA LYS A 83 -5.61 -1.85 19.48
C LYS A 83 -5.03 -3.24 19.77
N GLU A 84 -5.78 -4.28 19.44
CA GLU A 84 -5.36 -5.68 19.57
C GLU A 84 -4.14 -6.00 18.70
N TYR A 85 -3.90 -5.22 17.65
CA TYR A 85 -2.77 -5.37 16.72
C TYR A 85 -1.73 -4.25 16.89
N GLU A 86 -1.77 -3.49 17.98
CA GLU A 86 -0.82 -2.40 18.22
C GLU A 86 0.61 -2.93 18.35
N THR A 87 0.78 -4.08 19.03
CA THR A 87 2.06 -4.76 19.25
C THR A 87 2.59 -5.51 18.03
N MET A 88 1.75 -5.71 17.00
CA MET A 88 2.13 -6.40 15.77
C MET A 88 2.68 -5.39 14.77
N CYS A 89 3.76 -5.74 14.08
CA CYS A 89 4.29 -4.89 13.03
C CYS A 89 3.29 -4.84 11.84
N VAL A 90 3.28 -3.72 11.10
CA VAL A 90 2.34 -3.53 9.98
C VAL A 90 2.52 -4.61 8.91
N TYR A 91 3.76 -5.04 8.66
CA TYR A 91 4.05 -6.11 7.71
C TYR A 91 3.40 -7.44 8.10
N ASP A 92 3.54 -7.86 9.36
CA ASP A 92 2.93 -9.10 9.87
C ASP A 92 1.40 -9.00 9.86
N TRP A 93 0.86 -7.84 10.23
CA TRP A 93 -0.58 -7.60 10.19
C TRP A 93 -1.14 -7.77 8.77
N VAL A 94 -0.49 -7.17 7.77
CA VAL A 94 -0.95 -7.31 6.38
C VAL A 94 -0.81 -8.73 5.87
N ARG A 95 0.32 -9.37 6.16
CA ARG A 95 0.58 -10.75 5.73
C ARG A 95 -0.43 -11.72 6.35
N LEU A 96 -0.84 -11.49 7.59
CA LEU A 96 -1.75 -12.38 8.32
C LEU A 96 -3.23 -12.04 8.11
N HIS A 97 -3.59 -10.83 7.65
CA HIS A 97 -4.99 -10.48 7.42
C HIS A 97 -5.63 -11.45 6.43
N ARG A 98 -6.77 -12.06 6.77
CA ARG A 98 -7.60 -12.76 5.79
C ARG A 98 -8.84 -11.92 5.58
N ARG A 99 -9.17 -11.63 4.32
CA ARG A 99 -10.52 -11.15 3.99
C ARG A 99 -11.42 -12.38 4.06
N GLU A 100 -12.30 -12.41 5.05
CA GLU A 100 -13.49 -13.27 5.02
C GLU A 100 -14.50 -12.75 4.00
#